data_AF-A0A1I0AKX1-F1
#
_entry.id   AF-A0A1I0AKX1-F1
#
_cell.length_a   1.000
_cell.length_b   1.000
_cell.length_c   1.000
_cell.angle_alpha   90.00
_cell.angle_beta   90.00
_cell.angle_gamma   90.00
#
_symmetry.space_group_name_H-M   'P 1'
#
loop_
_entity.id
_entity.type
_entity.pdbx_description
1 polymer ?
#
loop_
_entity_poly.entity_id
_entity_poly.type
_entity_poly.pdbx_seq_one_letter_code
_entity_poly.pdbx_strand_id
1 'polypeptide(L)'
;MSNCYQLTRWIKYGGMAVGAAAGALFCLGGTGHLVVRILYGVLIFAVVGVISFAVAQYGSLNRMNRDLALLNRDLDPEAFLREFEPAARRCRRDTIQGIMAWVYVSSGYSALGEWETALKLLDSLKPELLKNRGQAALGLVLNQKFQCQYARSDLEGAKETLEQLRELAVQMQGRQPAVAKNLSYNARLFGEYLSFAGGGPVDTEYLEEEIRLSASPLHQQQVCMVLADVYHSRGQFGDERRLLTEVCAHGGRLKLRETARQRLDQMEREDRAGEE
;
A
#
# COMPACT_ATOMS: atom_id res chain seq x y z
N MET A 1 12.76 -7.65 0.78
CA MET A 1 12.89 -6.61 1.82
C MET A 1 13.71 -7.05 3.04
N SER A 2 14.27 -8.27 3.08
CA SER A 2 14.99 -8.79 4.25
C SER A 2 16.21 -7.99 4.72
N ASN A 3 16.75 -7.09 3.90
CA ASN A 3 17.82 -6.18 4.31
C ASN A 3 17.32 -4.81 4.82
N CYS A 4 16.03 -4.48 4.66
CA CYS A 4 15.46 -3.18 5.03
C CYS A 4 15.11 -3.10 6.54
N TYR A 5 14.93 -4.25 7.22
CA TYR A 5 14.80 -4.33 8.67
C TYR A 5 16.13 -4.71 9.31
N GLN A 6 16.51 -4.05 10.41
CA GLN A 6 17.79 -4.32 11.06
C GLN A 6 17.87 -5.76 11.59
N LEU A 7 16.83 -6.23 12.30
CA LEU A 7 16.80 -7.57 12.89
C LEU A 7 17.03 -8.68 11.85
N THR A 8 16.39 -8.60 10.69
CA THR A 8 16.52 -9.60 9.62
C THR A 8 17.89 -9.55 8.96
N ARG A 9 18.51 -8.36 8.92
CA ARG A 9 19.89 -8.18 8.49
C ARG A 9 20.86 -8.89 9.45
N TRP A 10 20.68 -8.73 10.76
CA TRP A 10 21.45 -9.44 11.77
C TRP A 10 21.30 -10.96 11.67
N ILE A 11 20.08 -11.47 11.49
CA ILE A 11 19.83 -12.91 11.30
C ILE A 11 20.58 -13.44 10.07
N LYS A 12 20.51 -12.72 8.95
CA LYS A 12 21.16 -13.15 7.70
C LYS A 12 22.69 -13.17 7.80
N TYR A 13 23.31 -12.08 8.27
CA TYR A 13 24.77 -12.00 8.36
C TYR A 13 25.34 -12.80 9.53
N GLY A 14 24.64 -12.83 10.66
CA GLY A 14 24.99 -13.67 11.81
C GLY A 14 24.93 -15.16 11.45
N GLY A 15 23.88 -15.57 10.72
CA GLY A 15 23.77 -16.93 10.20
C GLY A 15 24.90 -17.34 9.26
N MET A 16 25.32 -16.44 8.35
CA MET A 16 26.50 -16.69 7.50
C MET A 16 27.79 -16.80 8.32
N ALA A 17 27.97 -15.97 9.35
CA ALA A 17 29.13 -16.05 10.24
C ALA A 17 29.17 -17.35 11.04
N VAL A 18 28.02 -17.78 11.60
CA VAL A 18 27.88 -19.06 12.32
C VAL A 18 28.14 -20.24 11.38
N GLY A 19 27.57 -20.22 10.16
CA GLY A 19 27.83 -21.25 9.16
C GLY A 19 29.31 -21.34 8.79
N ALA A 20 30.00 -20.20 8.67
CA ALA A 20 31.41 -20.16 8.31
C ALA A 20 32.28 -20.70 9.45
N ALA A 21 31.99 -20.32 10.69
CA ALA A 21 32.68 -20.83 11.87
C ALA A 21 32.46 -22.33 12.06
N ALA A 22 31.23 -22.82 11.91
CA ALA A 22 30.89 -24.24 12.03
C ALA A 22 31.56 -25.08 10.92
N GLY A 23 31.54 -24.59 9.67
CA GLY A 23 32.23 -25.22 8.56
C GLY A 23 33.75 -25.28 8.77
N ALA A 24 34.37 -24.18 9.24
CA ALA A 24 35.80 -24.13 9.52
C ALA A 24 36.21 -25.06 10.67
N LEU A 25 35.44 -25.10 11.76
CA LEU A 25 35.68 -26.00 12.89
C LEU A 25 35.60 -27.48 12.46
N PHE A 26 34.62 -27.83 11.61
CA PHE A 26 34.51 -29.19 11.06
C PHE A 26 35.71 -29.55 10.17
N CYS A 27 36.14 -28.60 9.33
CA CYS A 27 37.34 -28.74 8.50
C CYS A 27 38.62 -28.90 9.31
N LEU A 28 38.72 -28.37 10.54
CA LEU A 28 39.92 -28.41 11.39
C LEU A 28 39.94 -29.55 12.43
N GLY A 29 38.79 -30.04 12.90
CA GLY A 29 38.71 -31.05 13.99
C GLY A 29 38.48 -32.53 13.64
N GLY A 30 38.22 -32.90 12.38
CA GLY A 30 37.83 -34.28 11.99
C GLY A 30 38.97 -35.27 11.75
N THR A 31 38.74 -36.57 11.99
CA THR A 31 39.70 -37.68 11.77
C THR A 31 39.50 -38.39 10.43
N GLY A 32 39.39 -37.63 9.33
CA GLY A 32 39.14 -38.16 7.97
C GLY A 32 39.90 -37.43 6.87
N HIS A 33 39.82 -37.95 5.64
CA HIS A 33 40.52 -37.39 4.46
C HIS A 33 40.12 -35.92 4.25
N LEU A 34 41.11 -35.05 4.06
CA LEU A 34 40.94 -33.59 4.04
C LEU A 34 39.85 -33.12 3.05
N VAL A 35 39.83 -33.72 1.86
CA VAL A 35 38.85 -33.41 0.80
C VAL A 35 37.41 -33.65 1.26
N VAL A 36 37.15 -34.76 1.96
CA VAL A 36 35.82 -35.11 2.45
C VAL A 36 35.37 -34.10 3.52
N ARG A 37 36.30 -33.70 4.39
CA ARG A 37 36.02 -32.69 5.44
C ARG A 37 35.69 -31.33 4.84
N ILE A 38 36.41 -30.90 3.79
CA ILE A 38 36.12 -29.67 3.07
C ILE A 38 34.73 -29.72 2.44
N LEU A 39 34.36 -30.83 1.77
CA LEU A 39 33.04 -30.97 1.16
C LEU A 39 31.90 -30.85 2.19
N TYR A 40 32.01 -31.53 3.33
CA TYR A 40 31.01 -31.42 4.39
C TYR A 40 31.03 -30.05 5.09
N GLY A 41 32.19 -29.42 5.26
CA GLY A 41 32.29 -28.06 5.81
C GLY A 41 31.59 -27.03 4.91
N VAL A 42 31.75 -27.13 3.59
CA VAL A 42 31.01 -26.32 2.60
C VAL A 42 29.52 -26.60 2.65
N LEU A 43 29.11 -27.88 2.77
CA LEU A 43 27.71 -28.25 2.90
C LEU A 43 27.08 -27.67 4.17
N ILE A 44 27.76 -27.73 5.32
CA ILE A 44 27.32 -27.14 6.59
C ILE A 44 27.13 -25.62 6.42
N PHE A 45 28.12 -24.93 5.84
CA PHE A 45 28.00 -23.50 5.54
C PHE A 45 26.78 -23.20 4.65
N ALA A 46 26.59 -23.97 3.59
CA ALA A 46 25.48 -23.79 2.66
C ALA A 46 24.12 -24.00 3.34
N VAL A 47 23.97 -25.09 4.11
CA VAL A 47 22.72 -25.40 4.83
C VAL A 47 22.39 -24.33 5.85
N VAL A 48 23.35 -23.95 6.70
CA VAL A 48 23.16 -22.89 7.71
C VAL A 48 22.85 -21.55 7.03
N GLY A 49 23.53 -21.24 5.92
CA GLY A 49 23.28 -20.03 5.12
C GLY A 49 21.86 -19.98 4.54
N VAL A 50 21.38 -21.09 3.96
CA VAL A 50 20.01 -21.19 3.41
C VAL A 50 18.95 -21.06 4.50
N ILE A 51 19.12 -21.76 5.63
CA ILE A 51 18.19 -21.67 6.77
C ILE A 51 18.14 -20.23 7.29
N SER A 52 19.30 -19.60 7.50
CA SER A 52 19.37 -18.23 8.01
C SER A 52 18.75 -17.22 7.05
N PHE A 53 18.94 -17.42 5.74
CA PHE A 53 18.28 -16.61 4.72
C PHE A 53 16.76 -16.78 4.74
N ALA A 54 16.26 -18.01 4.85
CA ALA A 54 14.83 -18.31 4.92
C ALA A 54 14.18 -17.67 6.17
N VAL A 55 14.81 -17.80 7.34
CA VAL A 55 14.34 -17.19 8.59
C VAL A 55 14.34 -15.66 8.48
N ALA A 56 15.39 -15.06 7.92
CA ALA A 56 15.46 -13.61 7.70
C ALA A 56 14.37 -13.11 6.74
N GLN A 57 14.07 -13.88 5.69
CA GLN A 57 13.02 -13.55 4.73
C GLN A 57 11.62 -13.65 5.37
N TYR A 58 11.36 -14.73 6.11
CA TYR A 58 10.10 -14.92 6.84
C TYR A 58 9.88 -13.80 7.86
N GLY A 59 10.88 -13.51 8.69
CA GLY A 59 10.81 -12.41 9.66
C GLY A 59 10.58 -11.05 9.01
N SER A 60 11.16 -10.80 7.84
CA SER A 60 10.95 -9.56 7.09
C SER A 60 9.53 -9.43 6.54
N LEU A 61 8.95 -10.52 6.04
CA LEU A 61 7.58 -10.52 5.53
C LEU A 61 6.59 -10.35 6.68
N ASN A 62 6.79 -11.07 7.79
CA ASN A 62 5.92 -10.93 8.96
C ASN A 62 5.96 -9.49 9.53
N ARG A 63 7.15 -8.90 9.61
CA ARG A 63 7.29 -7.51 10.06
C ARG A 63 6.64 -6.52 9.09
N MET A 64 6.88 -6.68 7.79
CA MET A 64 6.22 -5.86 6.77
C MET A 64 4.70 -5.96 6.84
N ASN A 65 4.14 -7.16 6.98
CA ASN A 65 2.70 -7.36 7.08
C ASN A 65 2.13 -6.73 8.34
N ARG A 66 2.83 -6.83 9.47
CA ARG A 66 2.45 -6.17 10.72
C ARG A 66 2.45 -4.66 10.58
N ASP A 67 3.49 -4.10 9.98
CA ASP A 67 3.59 -2.66 9.80
C ASP A 67 2.49 -2.19 8.82
N LEU A 68 2.26 -2.90 7.70
CA LEU A 68 1.14 -2.62 6.78
C LEU A 68 -0.25 -2.79 7.41
N ALA A 69 -0.40 -3.65 8.42
CA ALA A 69 -1.66 -3.81 9.14
C ALA A 69 -2.01 -2.56 9.96
N LEU A 70 -1.02 -1.79 10.43
CA LEU A 70 -1.26 -0.51 11.11
C LEU A 70 -2.05 0.44 10.22
N LEU A 71 -1.69 0.53 8.93
CA LEU A 71 -2.39 1.39 7.98
C LEU A 71 -3.69 0.78 7.47
N ASN A 72 -3.67 -0.47 7.03
CA ASN A 72 -4.79 -1.04 6.28
C ASN A 72 -5.89 -1.63 7.16
N ARG A 73 -5.56 -2.02 8.40
CA ARG A 73 -6.50 -2.68 9.32
C ARG A 73 -6.77 -1.84 10.56
N ASP A 74 -5.70 -1.39 11.22
CA ASP A 74 -5.82 -0.64 12.48
C ASP A 74 -6.08 0.86 12.22
N LEU A 75 -5.94 1.29 10.97
CA LEU A 75 -6.21 2.65 10.47
C LEU A 75 -5.49 3.74 11.26
N ASP A 76 -4.23 3.46 11.62
CA ASP A 76 -3.32 4.37 12.33
C ASP A 76 -2.15 4.76 11.40
N PRO A 77 -2.35 5.78 10.54
CA PRO A 77 -1.34 6.19 9.59
C PRO A 77 -0.09 6.79 10.26
N GLU A 78 -0.22 7.42 11.44
CA GLU A 78 0.91 7.96 12.20
C GLU A 78 1.82 6.83 12.71
N ALA A 79 1.22 5.80 13.33
CA ALA A 79 1.96 4.64 13.79
C ALA A 79 2.60 3.89 12.62
N PHE A 80 1.87 3.76 11.50
CA PHE A 80 2.41 3.16 10.28
C PHE A 80 3.65 3.91 9.78
N LEU A 81 3.59 5.23 9.60
CA LEU A 81 4.73 6.01 9.10
C LEU A 81 5.92 5.92 10.06
N ARG A 82 5.68 6.01 11.37
CA ARG A 82 6.72 5.89 12.39
C ARG A 82 7.47 4.54 12.31
N GLU A 83 6.77 3.44 12.06
CA GLU A 83 7.38 2.10 12.02
C GLU A 83 7.94 1.74 10.63
N PHE A 84 7.20 2.05 9.56
CA PHE A 84 7.49 1.57 8.22
C PHE A 84 8.41 2.49 7.42
N GLU A 85 8.30 3.81 7.56
CA GLU A 85 9.10 4.76 6.79
C GLU A 85 10.62 4.56 7.00
N PRO A 86 11.12 4.31 8.24
CA PRO A 86 12.54 3.99 8.44
C PRO A 86 12.99 2.75 7.67
N ALA A 87 12.12 1.76 7.46
CA ALA A 87 12.41 0.59 6.64
C ALA A 87 12.42 0.96 5.15
N ALA A 88 11.45 1.75 4.67
CA ALA A 88 11.39 2.24 3.29
C ALA A 88 12.65 3.04 2.91
N ARG A 89 13.16 3.89 3.81
CA ARG A 89 14.41 4.66 3.63
C ARG A 89 15.65 3.78 3.42
N ARG A 90 15.65 2.55 3.92
CA ARG A 90 16.75 1.59 3.73
C ARG A 90 16.61 0.78 2.44
N CYS A 91 15.45 0.81 1.80
CA CYS A 91 15.25 0.14 0.53
C CYS A 91 15.78 1.01 -0.63
N ARG A 92 16.47 0.36 -1.57
CA ARG A 92 16.98 1.03 -2.77
C ARG A 92 15.83 1.47 -3.67
N ARG A 93 15.76 2.76 -4.00
CA ARG A 93 14.69 3.37 -4.81
C ARG A 93 14.65 2.90 -6.27
N ASP A 94 15.76 2.40 -6.79
CA ASP A 94 15.88 1.81 -8.14
C ASP A 94 15.48 0.33 -8.21
N THR A 95 14.70 -0.14 -7.23
CA THR A 95 14.18 -1.52 -7.20
C THR A 95 12.67 -1.50 -7.07
N ILE A 96 12.00 -2.56 -7.56
CA ILE A 96 10.55 -2.71 -7.40
C ILE A 96 10.12 -2.65 -5.93
N GLN A 97 10.92 -3.22 -5.02
CA GLN A 97 10.63 -3.18 -3.58
C GLN A 97 10.78 -1.77 -3.01
N GLY A 98 11.76 -0.99 -3.49
CA GLY A 98 11.91 0.41 -3.11
C GLY A 98 10.72 1.24 -3.57
N ILE A 99 10.31 1.13 -4.83
CA ILE A 99 9.14 1.84 -5.35
C ILE A 99 7.88 1.46 -4.55
N MET A 100 7.63 0.16 -4.37
CA MET A 100 6.48 -0.31 -3.59
C MET A 100 6.50 0.20 -2.14
N ALA A 101 7.66 0.23 -1.48
CA ALA A 101 7.78 0.78 -0.13
C ALA A 101 7.44 2.28 -0.10
N TRP A 102 7.91 3.06 -1.07
CA TRP A 102 7.61 4.50 -1.13
C TRP A 102 6.18 4.80 -1.56
N VAL A 103 5.53 3.92 -2.34
CA VAL A 103 4.08 3.99 -2.59
C VAL A 103 3.30 3.75 -1.31
N TYR A 104 3.67 2.77 -0.47
CA TYR A 104 2.99 2.60 0.82
C TYR A 104 3.21 3.78 1.77
N VAL A 105 4.42 4.36 1.79
CA VAL A 105 4.68 5.59 2.56
C VAL A 105 3.81 6.74 2.07
N SER A 106 3.67 6.93 0.75
CA SER A 106 2.76 7.97 0.24
C SER A 106 1.30 7.69 0.59
N SER A 107 0.84 6.43 0.60
CA SER A 107 -0.49 6.08 1.13
C SER A 107 -0.67 6.46 2.60
N GLY A 108 0.38 6.32 3.43
CA GLY A 108 0.36 6.78 4.83
C GLY A 108 0.18 8.30 4.95
N TYR A 109 0.94 9.08 4.17
CA TYR A 109 0.79 10.54 4.13
C TYR A 109 -0.58 10.96 3.60
N SER A 110 -1.07 10.30 2.55
CA SER A 110 -2.43 10.47 2.04
C SER A 110 -3.48 10.23 3.13
N ALA A 111 -3.37 9.15 3.90
CA ALA A 111 -4.30 8.85 4.99
C ALA A 111 -4.32 9.91 6.12
N LEU A 112 -3.24 10.69 6.28
CA LEU A 112 -3.16 11.86 7.16
C LEU A 112 -3.70 13.15 6.54
N GLY A 113 -4.03 13.14 5.25
CA GLY A 113 -4.38 14.35 4.50
C GLY A 113 -3.18 15.14 3.98
N GLU A 114 -1.96 14.61 4.09
CA GLU A 114 -0.74 15.24 3.57
C GLU A 114 -0.53 14.93 2.08
N TRP A 115 -1.52 15.32 1.26
CA TRP A 115 -1.59 14.95 -0.15
C TRP A 115 -0.43 15.52 -0.99
N GLU A 116 0.03 16.73 -0.70
CA GLU A 116 1.18 17.35 -1.36
C GLU A 116 2.47 16.56 -1.10
N THR A 117 2.67 16.12 0.13
CA THR A 117 3.82 15.28 0.52
C THR A 117 3.76 13.94 -0.21
N ALA A 118 2.58 13.31 -0.24
CA ALA A 118 2.35 12.05 -0.94
C ALA A 118 2.64 12.17 -2.45
N LEU A 119 2.14 13.22 -3.12
CA LEU A 119 2.37 13.46 -4.54
C LEU A 119 3.84 13.71 -4.85
N LYS A 120 4.52 14.58 -4.10
CA LYS A 120 5.96 14.82 -4.26
C LYS A 120 6.79 13.54 -4.15
N LEU A 121 6.41 12.65 -3.23
CA LEU A 121 7.06 11.34 -3.10
C LEU A 121 6.82 10.48 -4.35
N LEU A 122 5.59 10.38 -4.84
CA LEU A 122 5.24 9.61 -6.03
C LEU A 122 5.96 10.13 -7.28
N ASP A 123 5.98 11.44 -7.50
CA ASP A 123 6.65 12.07 -8.64
C ASP A 123 8.18 11.90 -8.61
N SER A 124 8.76 11.63 -7.44
CA SER A 124 10.18 11.33 -7.29
C SER A 124 10.56 9.89 -7.70
N LEU A 125 9.56 9.01 -7.85
CA LEU A 125 9.78 7.61 -8.23
C LEU A 125 9.95 7.51 -9.75
N LYS A 126 10.82 6.60 -10.17
CA LYS A 126 11.17 6.38 -11.58
C LYS A 126 10.92 4.93 -12.00
N PRO A 127 9.66 4.46 -12.02
CA PRO A 127 9.32 3.09 -12.39
C PRO A 127 9.79 2.70 -13.79
N GLU A 128 9.86 3.65 -14.72
CA GLU A 128 10.36 3.47 -16.09
C GLU A 128 11.82 3.01 -16.16
N LEU A 129 12.62 3.26 -15.12
CA LEU A 129 14.00 2.79 -15.05
C LEU A 129 14.11 1.31 -14.66
N LEU A 130 13.02 0.69 -14.19
CA LEU A 130 12.98 -0.73 -13.92
C LEU A 130 12.71 -1.50 -15.21
N LYS A 131 13.63 -2.39 -15.61
CA LYS A 131 13.54 -3.24 -16.82
C LYS A 131 12.21 -4.03 -16.94
N ASN A 132 12.21 -5.31 -16.59
CA ASN A 132 11.04 -6.18 -16.81
C ASN A 132 9.90 -5.96 -15.80
N ARG A 133 10.04 -5.00 -14.88
CA ARG A 133 9.08 -4.73 -13.78
C ARG A 133 8.57 -3.30 -13.76
N GLY A 134 9.00 -2.45 -14.69
CA GLY A 134 8.62 -1.03 -14.70
C GLY A 134 7.13 -0.81 -14.87
N GLN A 135 6.48 -1.57 -15.76
CA GLN A 135 5.04 -1.44 -15.99
C GLN A 135 4.20 -1.78 -14.75
N ALA A 136 4.52 -2.86 -14.02
CA ALA A 136 3.80 -3.19 -12.78
C ALA A 136 4.06 -2.14 -11.67
N ALA A 137 5.29 -1.62 -11.59
CA ALA A 137 5.64 -0.55 -10.66
C ALA A 137 4.89 0.76 -10.98
N LEU A 138 4.81 1.11 -12.27
CA LEU A 138 4.08 2.26 -12.77
C LEU A 138 2.61 2.18 -12.39
N GLY A 139 2.00 1.00 -12.52
CA GLY A 139 0.63 0.77 -12.09
C GLY A 139 0.38 1.13 -10.62
N LEU A 140 1.29 0.72 -9.72
CA LEU A 140 1.21 1.09 -8.29
C LEU A 140 1.30 2.60 -8.07
N VAL A 141 2.20 3.27 -8.79
CA VAL A 141 2.38 4.72 -8.70
C VAL A 141 1.14 5.46 -9.21
N LEU A 142 0.63 5.10 -10.39
CA LEU A 142 -0.57 5.71 -10.98
C LEU A 142 -1.80 5.52 -10.09
N ASN A 143 -1.99 4.32 -9.52
CA ASN A 143 -3.10 4.07 -8.60
C ASN A 143 -3.10 5.04 -7.42
N GLN A 144 -1.96 5.21 -6.76
CA GLN A 144 -1.86 6.10 -5.59
C GLN A 144 -1.89 7.58 -6.01
N LYS A 145 -1.31 7.91 -7.17
CA LYS A 145 -1.31 9.28 -7.71
C LYS A 145 -2.72 9.76 -8.00
N PHE A 146 -3.54 8.92 -8.63
CA PHE A 146 -4.96 9.21 -8.88
C PHE A 146 -5.67 9.58 -7.58
N GLN A 147 -5.55 8.75 -6.54
CA GLN A 147 -6.20 9.00 -5.25
C GLN A 147 -5.78 10.34 -4.64
N CYS A 148 -4.50 10.68 -4.71
CA CYS A 148 -4.01 11.95 -4.19
C CYS A 148 -4.50 13.16 -5.00
N GLN A 149 -4.52 13.06 -6.33
CA GLN A 149 -5.02 14.12 -7.21
C GLN A 149 -6.51 14.34 -7.00
N TYR A 150 -7.29 13.26 -6.96
CA TYR A 150 -8.72 13.30 -6.71
C TYR A 150 -9.05 13.93 -5.35
N ALA A 151 -8.36 13.51 -4.28
CA ALA A 151 -8.55 14.07 -2.94
C ALA A 151 -8.22 15.57 -2.83
N ARG A 152 -7.38 16.10 -3.73
CA ARG A 152 -7.05 17.53 -3.82
C ARG A 152 -7.90 18.28 -4.85
N SER A 153 -8.91 17.64 -5.43
CA SER A 153 -9.72 18.19 -6.53
C SER A 153 -8.90 18.59 -7.77
N ASP A 154 -7.73 18.00 -7.97
CA ASP A 154 -6.96 18.09 -9.23
C ASP A 154 -7.56 17.13 -10.26
N LEU A 155 -8.71 17.52 -10.81
CA LEU A 155 -9.50 16.65 -11.69
C LEU A 155 -8.84 16.42 -13.06
N GLU A 156 -8.15 17.43 -13.60
CA GLU A 156 -7.40 17.30 -14.85
C GLU A 156 -6.25 16.30 -14.68
N GLY A 157 -5.45 16.47 -13.62
CA GLY A 157 -4.37 15.52 -13.33
C GLY A 157 -4.89 14.11 -13.03
N ALA A 158 -6.00 13.98 -12.32
CA ALA A 158 -6.63 12.68 -12.07
C ALA A 158 -7.14 12.02 -13.35
N LYS A 159 -7.69 12.79 -14.29
CA LYS A 159 -8.13 12.31 -15.60
C LYS A 159 -6.96 11.80 -16.45
N GLU A 160 -5.88 12.57 -16.53
CA GLU A 160 -4.65 12.14 -17.23
C GLU A 160 -4.09 10.84 -16.63
N THR A 161 -4.05 10.75 -15.30
CA THR A 161 -3.59 9.53 -14.60
C THR A 161 -4.49 8.34 -14.90
N LEU A 162 -5.82 8.53 -14.96
CA LEU A 162 -6.77 7.47 -15.29
C LEU A 162 -6.58 6.97 -16.73
N GLU A 163 -6.34 7.86 -17.68
CA GLU A 163 -6.05 7.50 -19.08
C GLU A 163 -4.78 6.65 -19.17
N GLN A 164 -3.69 7.09 -18.52
CA GLN A 164 -2.45 6.31 -18.44
C GLN A 164 -2.65 4.93 -17.81
N LEU A 165 -3.51 4.84 -16.78
CA LEU A 165 -3.81 3.59 -16.08
C LEU A 165 -4.60 2.62 -16.99
N ARG A 166 -5.55 3.13 -17.79
CA ARG A 166 -6.29 2.35 -18.79
C ARG A 166 -5.38 1.85 -19.91
N GLU A 167 -4.51 2.70 -20.44
CA GLU A 167 -3.53 2.31 -21.45
C GLU A 167 -2.59 1.23 -20.93
N LEU A 168 -2.09 1.40 -19.71
CA LEU A 168 -1.24 0.41 -19.05
C LEU A 168 -1.97 -0.92 -18.87
N ALA A 169 -3.26 -0.91 -18.49
CA ALA A 169 -4.06 -2.12 -18.38
C ALA A 169 -4.10 -2.89 -19.70
N VAL A 170 -4.33 -2.21 -20.83
CA VAL A 170 -4.32 -2.82 -22.18
C VAL A 170 -2.94 -3.40 -22.51
N GLN A 171 -1.87 -2.64 -22.30
CA GLN A 171 -0.49 -3.09 -22.56
C GLN A 171 -0.12 -4.35 -21.76
N MET A 172 -0.67 -4.50 -20.55
CA MET A 172 -0.37 -5.60 -19.65
C MET A 172 -1.17 -6.87 -19.95
N GLN A 173 -2.24 -6.83 -20.76
CA GLN A 173 -3.11 -7.99 -21.00
C GLN A 173 -2.36 -9.22 -21.52
N GLY A 174 -1.45 -9.04 -22.49
CA GLY A 174 -0.67 -10.14 -23.06
C GLY A 174 0.54 -10.59 -22.23
N ARG A 175 0.96 -9.79 -21.24
CA ARG A 175 2.20 -10.04 -20.48
C ARG A 175 1.94 -10.51 -19.04
N GLN A 176 1.05 -9.83 -18.33
CA GLN A 176 0.66 -10.18 -16.97
C GLN A 176 -0.86 -9.94 -16.80
N PRO A 177 -1.70 -10.90 -17.23
CA PRO A 177 -3.16 -10.74 -17.23
C PRO A 177 -3.74 -10.39 -15.84
N ALA A 178 -3.15 -10.91 -14.78
CA ALA A 178 -3.58 -10.60 -13.41
C ALA A 178 -3.36 -9.11 -13.04
N VAL A 179 -2.24 -8.52 -13.48
CA VAL A 179 -1.96 -7.10 -13.28
C VAL A 179 -2.91 -6.27 -14.14
N ALA A 180 -3.11 -6.64 -15.41
CA ALA A 180 -4.07 -5.97 -16.29
C ALA A 180 -5.48 -5.96 -15.69
N LYS A 181 -5.95 -7.10 -15.14
CA LYS A 181 -7.26 -7.20 -14.48
C LYS A 181 -7.35 -6.25 -13.27
N ASN A 182 -6.32 -6.19 -12.43
CA ASN A 182 -6.30 -5.29 -11.28
C ASN A 182 -6.32 -3.81 -11.71
N LEU A 183 -5.53 -3.45 -12.74
CA LEU A 183 -5.55 -2.10 -13.30
C LEU A 183 -6.91 -1.73 -13.88
N SER A 184 -7.53 -2.62 -14.66
CA SER A 184 -8.88 -2.37 -15.19
C SER A 184 -9.93 -2.20 -14.10
N TYR A 185 -9.81 -2.94 -12.99
CA TYR A 185 -10.68 -2.78 -11.83
C TYR A 185 -10.53 -1.39 -11.20
N ASN A 186 -9.30 -0.96 -10.92
CA ASN A 186 -9.05 0.38 -10.38
C ASN A 186 -9.50 1.47 -11.36
N ALA A 187 -9.29 1.27 -12.67
CA ALA A 187 -9.73 2.20 -13.71
C ALA A 187 -11.25 2.36 -13.75
N ARG A 188 -12.01 1.30 -13.45
CA ARG A 188 -13.47 1.37 -13.35
C ARG A 188 -13.86 2.22 -12.15
N LEU A 189 -13.35 1.90 -10.97
CA LEU A 189 -13.63 2.63 -9.74
C LEU A 189 -13.31 4.13 -9.87
N PHE A 190 -12.13 4.45 -10.39
CA PHE A 190 -11.69 5.82 -10.63
C PHE A 190 -12.52 6.53 -11.71
N GLY A 191 -13.08 5.78 -12.65
CA GLY A 191 -14.05 6.29 -13.61
C GLY A 191 -15.32 6.80 -12.93
N GLU A 192 -15.86 6.06 -11.96
CA GLU A 192 -17.03 6.50 -11.17
C GLU A 192 -16.70 7.79 -10.38
N TYR A 193 -15.51 7.88 -9.82
CA TYR A 193 -15.07 9.04 -9.04
C TYR A 193 -15.01 10.31 -9.89
N LEU A 194 -14.44 10.22 -11.09
CA LEU A 194 -14.40 11.34 -12.03
C LEU A 194 -15.77 11.63 -12.65
N SER A 195 -16.59 10.61 -12.89
CA SER A 195 -17.97 10.81 -13.34
C SER A 195 -18.73 11.64 -12.32
N PHE A 196 -18.65 11.28 -11.03
CA PHE A 196 -19.22 12.07 -9.93
C PHE A 196 -18.70 13.51 -9.93
N ALA A 197 -17.38 13.69 -9.93
CA ALA A 197 -16.77 15.02 -9.86
C ALA A 197 -17.12 15.92 -11.07
N GLY A 198 -17.42 15.31 -12.22
CA GLY A 198 -17.90 15.99 -13.43
C GLY A 198 -19.42 16.21 -13.49
N GLY A 199 -20.18 15.83 -12.45
CA GLY A 199 -21.65 15.91 -12.43
C GLY A 199 -22.35 14.85 -13.28
N GLY A 200 -21.63 13.81 -13.68
CA GLY A 200 -22.15 12.68 -14.44
C GLY A 200 -22.87 11.63 -13.57
N PRO A 201 -23.48 10.62 -14.20
CA PRO A 201 -24.10 9.51 -13.49
C PRO A 201 -23.05 8.66 -12.76
N VAL A 202 -23.44 8.09 -11.61
CA VAL A 202 -22.59 7.25 -10.78
C VAL A 202 -23.35 5.97 -10.43
N ASP A 203 -22.73 4.83 -10.67
CA ASP A 203 -23.24 3.51 -10.30
C ASP A 203 -23.05 3.28 -8.78
N THR A 204 -24.06 3.71 -8.02
CA THR A 204 -24.02 3.60 -6.55
C THR A 204 -24.11 2.15 -6.07
N GLU A 205 -24.77 1.26 -6.81
CA GLU A 205 -24.83 -0.17 -6.46
C GLU A 205 -23.44 -0.81 -6.56
N TYR A 206 -22.67 -0.44 -7.58
CA TYR A 206 -21.28 -0.87 -7.71
C TYR A 206 -20.41 -0.35 -6.56
N LEU A 207 -20.55 0.91 -6.14
CA LEU A 207 -19.79 1.45 -5.01
C LEU A 207 -20.18 0.81 -3.66
N GLU A 208 -21.46 0.51 -3.45
CA GLU A 208 -21.90 -0.24 -2.26
C GLU A 208 -21.36 -1.68 -2.26
N GLU A 209 -21.34 -2.34 -3.41
CA GLU A 209 -20.73 -3.66 -3.56
C GLU A 209 -19.22 -3.63 -3.30
N GLU A 210 -18.51 -2.60 -3.79
CA GLU A 210 -17.09 -2.37 -3.54
C GLU A 210 -16.79 -2.30 -2.04
N ILE A 211 -17.60 -1.54 -1.27
CA ILE A 211 -17.48 -1.45 0.18
C ILE A 211 -17.68 -2.85 0.82
N ARG A 212 -18.74 -3.55 0.42
CA ARG A 212 -19.11 -4.86 0.99
C ARG A 212 -18.04 -5.94 0.74
N LEU A 213 -17.43 -5.95 -0.44
CA LEU A 213 -16.49 -6.99 -0.86
C LEU A 213 -15.02 -6.67 -0.53
N SER A 214 -14.70 -5.42 -0.21
CA SER A 214 -13.34 -5.02 0.12
C SER A 214 -12.81 -5.72 1.38
N ALA A 215 -11.63 -6.31 1.27
CA ALA A 215 -10.89 -6.86 2.41
C ALA A 215 -10.01 -5.81 3.12
N SER A 216 -9.93 -4.58 2.58
CA SER A 216 -9.12 -3.49 3.14
C SER A 216 -10.05 -2.47 3.81
N PRO A 217 -10.05 -2.40 5.16
CA PRO A 217 -10.75 -1.35 5.89
C PRO A 217 -10.40 0.06 5.39
N LEU A 218 -9.13 0.34 5.08
CA LEU A 218 -8.76 1.66 4.55
C LEU A 218 -9.51 1.99 3.25
N HIS A 219 -9.55 1.04 2.32
CA HIS A 219 -10.26 1.22 1.05
C HIS A 219 -11.76 1.37 1.25
N GLN A 220 -12.36 0.59 2.17
CA GLN A 220 -13.79 0.75 2.52
C GLN A 220 -14.09 2.17 2.96
N GLN A 221 -13.27 2.73 3.87
CA GLN A 221 -13.44 4.08 4.37
C GLN A 221 -13.33 5.14 3.27
N GLN A 222 -12.42 4.96 2.31
CA GLN A 222 -12.26 5.85 1.17
C GLN A 222 -13.50 5.82 0.26
N VAL A 223 -14.00 4.62 -0.08
CA VAL A 223 -15.19 4.47 -0.94
C VAL A 223 -16.45 4.99 -0.23
N CYS A 224 -16.61 4.74 1.07
CA CYS A 224 -17.72 5.28 1.88
C CYS A 224 -17.81 6.80 1.79
N MET A 225 -16.68 7.49 1.83
CA MET A 225 -16.66 8.96 1.75
C MET A 225 -17.06 9.48 0.38
N VAL A 226 -16.60 8.85 -0.70
CA VAL A 226 -17.04 9.22 -2.06
C VAL A 226 -18.53 8.95 -2.24
N LEU A 227 -19.03 7.81 -1.75
CA LEU A 227 -20.46 7.50 -1.84
C LEU A 227 -21.31 8.45 -0.98
N ALA A 228 -20.81 8.91 0.17
CA ALA A 228 -21.46 9.94 0.97
C ALA A 228 -21.55 11.28 0.20
N ASP A 229 -20.51 11.66 -0.57
CA ASP A 229 -20.54 12.84 -1.44
C ASP A 229 -21.57 12.70 -2.56
N VAL A 230 -21.72 11.50 -3.12
CA VAL A 230 -22.75 11.19 -4.13
C VAL A 230 -24.15 11.31 -3.55
N TYR A 231 -24.40 10.80 -2.35
CA TYR A 231 -25.72 10.93 -1.72
C TYR A 231 -26.03 12.37 -1.32
N HIS A 232 -25.04 13.10 -0.85
CA HIS A 232 -25.16 14.53 -0.57
C HIS A 232 -25.62 15.31 -1.81
N SER A 233 -24.97 15.11 -2.96
CA SER A 233 -25.31 15.84 -4.20
C SER A 233 -26.72 15.52 -4.72
N ARG A 234 -27.28 14.38 -4.32
CA ARG A 234 -28.64 13.93 -4.66
C ARG A 234 -29.70 14.34 -3.63
N GLY A 235 -29.31 15.03 -2.56
CA GLY A 235 -30.21 15.38 -1.44
C GLY A 235 -30.65 14.18 -0.61
N GLN A 236 -29.94 13.04 -0.71
CA GLN A 236 -30.22 11.81 0.03
C GLN A 236 -29.52 11.83 1.40
N PHE A 237 -29.85 12.85 2.21
CA PHE A 237 -29.15 13.15 3.47
C PHE A 237 -29.21 12.03 4.52
N GLY A 238 -30.22 11.16 4.46
CA GLY A 238 -30.30 9.98 5.32
C GLY A 238 -29.20 8.96 5.04
N ASP A 239 -28.94 8.67 3.76
CA ASP A 239 -27.89 7.75 3.34
C ASP A 239 -26.49 8.35 3.52
N GLU A 240 -26.35 9.65 3.24
CA GLU A 240 -25.14 10.39 3.58
C GLU A 240 -24.80 10.23 5.08
N ARG A 241 -25.77 10.54 5.96
CA ARG A 241 -25.57 10.46 7.42
C ARG A 241 -25.19 9.05 7.87
N ARG A 242 -25.83 8.02 7.28
CA ARG A 242 -25.51 6.61 7.55
C ARG A 242 -24.05 6.32 7.24
N LEU A 243 -23.56 6.70 6.06
CA LEU A 243 -22.17 6.46 5.66
C LEU A 243 -21.16 7.29 6.47
N LEU A 244 -21.45 8.55 6.75
CA LEU A 244 -20.57 9.38 7.59
C LEU A 244 -20.47 8.83 9.02
N THR A 245 -21.56 8.25 9.54
CA THR A 245 -21.56 7.58 10.85
C THR A 245 -20.70 6.33 10.83
N GLU A 246 -20.81 5.51 9.78
CA GLU A 246 -19.94 4.34 9.55
C GLU A 246 -18.47 4.75 9.52
N VAL A 247 -18.15 5.84 8.81
CA VAL A 247 -16.78 6.37 8.74
C VAL A 247 -16.30 6.86 10.10
N CYS A 248 -17.17 7.50 10.88
CA CYS A 248 -16.84 7.93 12.23
C CYS A 248 -16.59 6.77 13.21
N ALA A 249 -17.33 5.69 13.07
CA ALA A 249 -17.26 4.51 13.92
C ALA A 249 -16.02 3.65 13.60
N HIS A 250 -15.71 3.50 12.31
CA HIS A 250 -14.70 2.55 11.84
C HIS A 250 -13.48 3.20 11.21
N GLY A 251 -13.40 4.52 11.06
CA GLY A 251 -12.30 5.23 10.39
C GLY A 251 -11.02 5.44 11.19
N GLY A 252 -10.90 4.89 12.40
CA GLY A 252 -9.66 4.93 13.20
C GLY A 252 -9.07 6.32 13.40
N ARG A 253 -7.83 6.54 12.95
CA ARG A 253 -7.13 7.84 12.99
C ARG A 253 -6.94 8.46 11.60
N LEU A 254 -7.80 8.10 10.64
CA LEU A 254 -7.74 8.66 9.29
C LEU A 254 -8.22 10.11 9.26
N LYS A 255 -7.64 10.91 8.36
CA LYS A 255 -8.13 12.27 8.10
C LYS A 255 -9.60 12.29 7.67
N LEU A 256 -10.03 11.29 6.91
CA LEU A 256 -11.42 11.17 6.46
C LEU A 256 -12.42 11.04 7.63
N ARG A 257 -12.01 10.44 8.76
CA ARG A 257 -12.85 10.35 9.96
C ARG A 257 -13.11 11.73 10.56
N GLU A 258 -12.10 12.59 10.59
CA GLU A 258 -12.25 13.97 11.06
C GLU A 258 -13.19 14.74 10.13
N THR A 259 -13.02 14.61 8.81
CA THR A 259 -13.90 15.24 7.82
C THR A 259 -15.34 14.76 7.97
N ALA A 260 -15.56 13.46 8.15
CA ALA A 260 -16.89 12.89 8.35
C ALA A 260 -17.55 13.43 9.62
N ARG A 261 -16.79 13.53 10.73
CA ARG A 261 -17.28 14.09 11.99
C ARG A 261 -17.72 15.53 11.84
N GLN A 262 -16.88 16.36 11.21
CA GLN A 262 -17.18 17.78 10.99
C GLN A 262 -18.47 17.97 10.17
N ARG A 263 -18.69 17.13 9.16
CA ARG A 263 -19.91 17.15 8.36
C ARG A 263 -21.14 16.74 9.16
N LEU A 264 -21.06 15.67 9.95
CA LEU A 264 -22.17 15.27 10.84
C LEU A 264 -22.52 16.40 11.82
N ASP A 265 -21.51 17.00 12.45
CA ASP A 265 -21.72 18.11 13.39
C ASP A 265 -22.32 19.35 12.71
N GLN A 266 -22.09 19.54 11.41
CA GLN A 266 -22.75 20.58 10.61
C GLN A 266 -24.21 20.22 10.34
N MET A 267 -24.49 19.01 9.87
CA MET A 267 -25.86 18.55 9.61
C MET A 267 -26.73 18.64 10.88
N GLU A 268 -26.21 18.24 12.04
CA GLU A 268 -26.93 18.36 13.32
C GLU A 268 -27.21 19.80 13.77
N ARG A 269 -26.41 20.77 13.33
CA ARG A 269 -26.65 22.19 13.58
C ARG A 269 -27.72 22.74 12.66
N GLU A 270 -27.70 22.34 11.39
CA GLU A 270 -28.70 22.72 10.39
C GLU A 270 -30.08 22.15 10.73
N ASP A 271 -30.17 20.89 11.18
CA ASP A 271 -31.41 20.27 11.64
C ASP A 271 -32.02 21.08 12.80
N ARG A 272 -31.21 21.44 13.80
CA ARG A 272 -31.64 22.22 14.96
C ARG A 272 -32.10 23.64 14.58
N ALA A 273 -31.42 24.28 13.63
CA ALA A 273 -31.79 25.61 13.17
C ALA A 273 -33.05 25.61 12.27
N GLY A 274 -33.39 24.48 11.65
CA GLY A 274 -34.64 24.31 10.89
C GLY A 274 -35.85 23.98 11.75
N GLU A 275 -35.63 23.63 13.03
CA GLU A 275 -36.69 23.35 14.03
C GLU A 275 -37.08 24.60 14.86
N GLU A 276 -36.31 25.69 14.79
CA GLU A 276 -36.58 27.01 15.41
C GLU A 276 -37.37 27.94 14.47
#